data_AF-A0A6P3Z586-F1
#
_entry.id   AF-A0A6P3Z586-F1
#
_cell.length_a   1.000
_cell.length_b   1.000
_cell.length_c   1.000
_cell.angle_alpha   90.00
_cell.angle_beta   90.00
_cell.angle_gamma   90.00
#
_symmetry.space_group_name_H-M   'P 1'
#
loop_
_entity.id
_entity.type
_entity.pdbx_description
1 polymer ?
#
loop_
_entity_poly.entity_id
_entity_poly.type
_entity_poly.pdbx_seq_one_letter_code
_entity_poly.pdbx_strand_id
1 'polypeptide(L)'
;MAAKAAVPMFNAGKCAELERQQLAIGAAMDRKDYKAVLVENEKFHFSLYRASGLPIVCTMIESLWLQIGPSLNLLYPEFDHTRQGVNAHQAMIRGLQKKDAAAVAAAVVQDLEGGEKRLLR
;
A
#
# COMPACT_ATOMS: atom_id res chain seq x y z
N MET A 1 -11.28 6.83 7.94
CA MET A 1 -10.36 6.02 7.12
C MET A 1 -9.17 5.60 7.98
N ALA A 2 -8.81 4.31 7.99
CA ALA A 2 -7.72 3.78 8.82
C ALA A 2 -6.38 4.50 8.56
N ALA A 3 -6.05 4.77 7.30
CA ALA A 3 -4.84 5.49 6.92
C ALA A 3 -4.73 6.91 7.55
N LYS A 4 -5.84 7.66 7.63
CA LYS A 4 -5.87 8.97 8.32
C LYS A 4 -5.58 8.82 9.82
N ALA A 5 -6.24 7.85 10.45
CA ALA A 5 -6.11 7.58 11.88
C ALA A 5 -4.70 7.09 12.26
N ALA A 6 -3.95 6.51 11.31
CA ALA A 6 -2.59 6.05 11.54
C ALA A 6 -1.56 7.19 11.59
N VAL A 7 -1.80 8.34 10.94
CA VAL A 7 -0.79 9.42 10.77
C VAL A 7 -0.18 9.92 12.09
N PRO A 8 -0.96 10.15 13.17
CA PRO A 8 -0.39 10.55 14.46
C PRO A 8 0.60 9.53 15.02
N MET A 9 0.40 8.23 14.72
CA MET A 9 1.16 7.11 15.28
C MET A 9 2.48 6.81 14.56
N PHE A 10 2.77 7.47 13.44
CA PHE A 10 4.00 7.29 12.67
C PHE A 10 5.14 8.16 13.21
N ASN A 11 6.31 7.58 13.43
CA ASN A 11 7.54 8.32 13.73
C ASN A 11 8.57 8.02 12.62
N ALA A 12 9.76 8.62 12.72
CA ALA A 12 10.83 8.40 11.74
C ALA A 12 11.14 6.90 11.55
N GLY A 13 11.16 6.10 12.62
CA GLY A 13 11.40 4.66 12.55
C GLY A 13 10.33 3.89 11.78
N LYS A 14 9.04 4.20 11.98
CA LYS A 14 7.94 3.57 11.23
C LYS A 14 7.92 4.02 9.77
N CYS A 15 8.26 5.27 9.48
CA CYS A 15 8.42 5.73 8.09
C CYS A 15 9.57 5.00 7.38
N ALA A 16 10.70 4.82 8.07
CA ALA A 16 11.83 4.06 7.53
C ALA A 16 11.51 2.59 7.28
N GLU A 17 10.64 1.96 8.09
CA GLU A 17 10.15 0.60 7.82
C GLU A 17 9.29 0.55 6.54
N LEU A 18 8.38 1.51 6.33
CA LEU A 18 7.61 1.59 5.09
C LEU A 18 8.51 1.84 3.87
N GLU A 19 9.56 2.64 4.01
CA GLU A 19 10.56 2.85 2.95
C GLU A 19 11.29 1.54 2.61
N ARG A 20 11.69 0.74 3.61
CA ARG A 20 12.30 -0.57 3.39
C ARG A 20 11.37 -1.52 2.64
N GLN A 21 10.09 -1.57 3.02
CA GLN A 21 9.09 -2.40 2.36
C GLN A 21 8.88 -1.92 0.91
N GLN A 22 8.83 -0.61 0.68
CA GLN A 22 8.72 -0.06 -0.68
C GLN A 22 9.94 -0.39 -1.56
N LEU A 23 11.15 -0.38 -0.99
CA LEU A 23 12.36 -0.80 -1.70
C LEU A 23 12.30 -2.30 -2.04
N ALA A 24 11.80 -3.14 -1.15
CA ALA A 24 11.60 -4.56 -1.40
C ALA A 24 10.59 -4.81 -2.53
N ILE A 25 9.47 -4.07 -2.55
CA ILE A 25 8.50 -4.07 -3.65
C ILE A 25 9.18 -3.71 -4.97
N GLY A 26 9.95 -2.62 -5.00
CA GLY A 26 10.70 -2.18 -6.19
C GLY A 26 11.65 -3.26 -6.72
N ALA A 27 12.46 -3.83 -5.84
CA ALA A 27 13.41 -4.88 -6.20
C ALA A 27 12.71 -6.16 -6.70
N ALA A 28 11.54 -6.52 -6.14
CA ALA A 28 10.74 -7.64 -6.61
C ALA A 28 10.14 -7.37 -8.00
N MET A 29 9.65 -6.16 -8.25
CA MET A 29 9.18 -5.74 -9.58
C MET A 29 10.30 -5.81 -10.63
N ASP A 30 11.51 -5.33 -10.30
CA ASP A 30 12.64 -5.36 -11.23
C ASP A 30 13.04 -6.79 -11.65
N ARG A 31 12.83 -7.77 -10.76
CA ARG A 31 13.03 -9.20 -11.03
C ARG A 31 11.81 -9.88 -11.65
N LYS A 32 10.70 -9.15 -11.86
CA LYS A 32 9.38 -9.69 -12.27
C LYS A 32 8.84 -10.78 -11.35
N ASP A 33 9.23 -10.73 -10.08
CA ASP A 33 8.72 -11.62 -9.03
C ASP A 33 7.44 -11.02 -8.45
N TYR A 34 6.36 -11.07 -9.23
CA TYR A 34 5.09 -10.42 -8.88
C TYR A 34 4.41 -11.06 -7.65
N LYS A 35 4.73 -12.31 -7.35
CA LYS A 35 4.31 -12.94 -6.10
C LYS A 35 4.96 -12.25 -4.90
N ALA A 36 6.27 -12.01 -4.95
CA ALA A 36 6.96 -11.25 -3.91
C ALA A 36 6.49 -9.78 -3.84
N VAL A 37 6.16 -9.17 -4.99
CA VAL A 37 5.55 -7.82 -5.02
C VAL A 37 4.26 -7.79 -4.20
N LEU A 38 3.34 -8.74 -4.41
CA LEU A 38 2.06 -8.76 -3.68
C LEU A 38 2.24 -9.04 -2.17
N VAL A 39 3.20 -9.87 -1.79
CA VAL A 39 3.51 -10.14 -0.36
C VAL A 39 4.03 -8.86 0.32
N GLU A 40 4.98 -8.16 -0.29
CA GLU A 40 5.50 -6.92 0.30
C GLU A 40 4.48 -5.77 0.21
N ASN A 41 3.63 -5.76 -0.83
CA ASN A 41 2.50 -4.83 -0.96
C ASN A 41 1.51 -4.99 0.19
N GLU A 42 1.08 -6.22 0.48
CA GLU A 42 0.24 -6.54 1.63
C GLU A 42 0.89 -6.01 2.92
N LYS A 43 2.15 -6.37 3.15
CA LYS A 43 2.90 -5.96 4.34
C LYS A 43 2.96 -4.44 4.49
N PHE A 44 3.17 -3.71 3.40
CA PHE A 44 3.18 -2.25 3.38
C PHE A 44 1.85 -1.66 3.84
N HIS A 45 0.74 -2.05 3.20
CA HIS A 45 -0.58 -1.54 3.54
C HIS A 45 -1.01 -1.93 4.95
N PHE A 46 -0.78 -3.17 5.39
CA PHE A 46 -1.14 -3.59 6.74
C PHE A 46 -0.27 -2.94 7.82
N SER A 47 0.99 -2.61 7.54
CA SER A 47 1.82 -1.80 8.44
C SER A 47 1.21 -0.42 8.66
N LEU A 48 0.68 0.21 7.61
CA LEU A 48 -0.06 1.48 7.70
C LEU A 48 -1.39 1.31 8.45
N TYR A 49 -2.23 0.35 8.08
CA TYR A 49 -3.56 0.21 8.65
C TYR A 49 -3.54 -0.20 10.12
N ARG A 50 -2.67 -1.14 10.51
CA ARG A 50 -2.56 -1.59 11.92
C ARG A 50 -2.07 -0.48 12.83
N ALA A 51 -1.28 0.47 12.32
CA ALA A 51 -0.87 1.65 13.08
C ALA A 51 -2.03 2.59 13.44
N SER A 52 -3.22 2.43 12.85
CA SER A 52 -4.42 3.22 13.19
C SER A 52 -5.01 2.92 14.56
N GLY A 53 -4.68 1.77 15.17
CA GLY A 53 -5.30 1.34 16.43
C GLY A 53 -6.79 0.96 16.30
N LEU A 54 -7.28 0.69 15.08
CA LEU A 54 -8.66 0.31 14.79
C LEU A 54 -8.75 -1.19 14.44
N PRO A 55 -8.77 -2.11 15.43
CA PRO A 55 -8.67 -3.54 15.18
C PRO A 55 -9.83 -4.08 14.33
N ILE A 56 -11.07 -3.64 14.59
CA ILE A 56 -12.25 -4.08 13.83
C ILE A 56 -12.11 -3.70 12.34
N VAL A 57 -11.68 -2.47 12.07
CA VAL A 57 -11.46 -2.00 10.69
C VAL A 57 -10.34 -2.79 10.01
N CYS A 58 -9.25 -3.09 10.72
CA CYS A 58 -8.16 -3.90 10.18
C CYS A 58 -8.61 -5.32 9.83
N THR A 59 -9.42 -5.97 10.69
CA THR A 59 -10.00 -7.28 10.40
C THR A 59 -10.91 -7.24 9.18
N MET A 60 -11.71 -6.18 9.00
CA MET A 60 -12.52 -6.03 7.78
C MET A 60 -11.66 -5.90 6.52
N ILE A 61 -10.58 -5.12 6.58
CA ILE A 61 -9.63 -4.97 5.47
C ILE A 61 -8.94 -6.31 5.16
N GLU A 62 -8.55 -7.08 6.18
CA GLU A 62 -7.97 -8.43 6.04
C GLU A 62 -8.93 -9.41 5.36
N SER A 63 -10.18 -9.44 5.79
CA SER A 63 -11.21 -10.26 5.14
C SER A 63 -11.45 -9.87 3.68
N LEU A 64 -11.39 -8.58 3.34
CA LEU A 64 -11.48 -8.12 1.95
C LEU A 64 -10.25 -8.53 1.15
N TRP A 65 -9.04 -8.35 1.71
CA TRP A 65 -7.79 -8.76 1.09
C TRP A 65 -7.76 -10.25 0.76
N LEU A 66 -8.24 -11.13 1.65
CA LEU A 66 -8.33 -12.56 1.38
C LEU A 66 -9.26 -12.91 0.22
N GLN A 67 -10.29 -12.11 -0.04
CA GLN A 67 -11.23 -12.31 -1.14
C GLN A 67 -10.65 -11.84 -2.49
N ILE A 68 -9.92 -10.70 -2.49
CA ILE A 68 -9.44 -10.08 -3.74
C ILE A 68 -7.96 -10.35 -4.05
N GLY A 69 -7.17 -10.76 -3.06
CA GLY A 69 -5.71 -10.88 -3.13
C GLY A 69 -5.22 -11.76 -4.27
N PRO A 70 -5.80 -12.96 -4.51
CA PRO A 70 -5.44 -13.78 -5.67
C PRO A 70 -5.63 -13.06 -7.01
N SER A 71 -6.70 -12.28 -7.15
CA SER A 71 -7.02 -11.54 -8.38
C SER A 71 -6.02 -10.42 -8.68
N LEU A 72 -5.30 -9.90 -7.69
CA LEU A 72 -4.27 -8.88 -7.90
C LEU A 72 -3.08 -9.40 -8.72
N ASN A 73 -2.89 -10.72 -8.85
CA ASN A 73 -1.90 -11.27 -9.78
C ASN A 73 -2.22 -10.94 -11.25
N LEU A 74 -3.51 -10.73 -11.57
CA LEU A 74 -3.96 -10.37 -12.92
C LEU A 74 -3.60 -8.93 -13.32
N LEU A 75 -3.10 -8.12 -12.38
CA LEU A 75 -2.61 -6.76 -12.68
C LEU A 75 -1.26 -6.77 -13.40
N TYR A 76 -0.48 -7.83 -13.26
CA TYR A 76 0.90 -7.90 -13.72
C TYR A 76 1.02 -8.75 -14.99
N PRO A 77 1.90 -8.38 -15.95
CA PRO A 77 2.94 -7.36 -15.83
C PRO A 77 2.49 -5.91 -16.14
N GLU A 78 1.30 -5.68 -16.65
CA GLU A 78 0.89 -4.38 -17.21
C GLU A 78 0.94 -3.24 -16.19
N PHE A 79 0.63 -3.51 -14.93
CA PHE A 79 0.65 -2.54 -13.83
C PHE A 79 2.07 -2.08 -13.45
N ASP A 80 3.09 -2.89 -13.73
CA ASP A 80 4.50 -2.55 -13.48
C ASP A 80 4.96 -1.40 -14.40
N HIS A 81 4.49 -1.35 -15.65
CA HIS A 81 4.96 -0.41 -16.67
C HIS A 81 4.83 1.07 -16.27
N THR A 82 3.79 1.43 -15.50
CA THR A 82 3.57 2.82 -15.10
C THR A 82 4.16 3.15 -13.72
N ARG A 83 4.64 2.14 -12.98
CA ARG A 83 5.10 2.27 -11.58
C ARG A 83 4.14 3.09 -10.71
N GLN A 84 2.83 3.01 -10.99
CA GLN A 84 1.84 3.85 -10.33
C GLN A 84 1.74 3.53 -8.83
N GLY A 85 1.74 2.26 -8.46
CA GLY A 85 1.74 1.84 -7.05
C GLY A 85 2.97 2.34 -6.29
N VAL A 86 4.16 2.28 -6.90
CA VAL A 86 5.39 2.85 -6.33
C VAL A 86 5.22 4.33 -6.02
N ASN A 87 4.70 5.10 -6.98
CA ASN A 87 4.50 6.53 -6.82
C ASN A 87 3.49 6.85 -5.71
N ALA A 88 2.41 6.07 -5.61
CA ALA A 88 1.40 6.21 -4.58
C ALA A 88 1.97 5.87 -3.19
N HIS A 89 2.71 4.78 -3.05
CA HIS A 89 3.38 4.39 -1.80
C HIS A 89 4.36 5.47 -1.32
N GLN A 90 5.17 6.01 -2.23
CA GLN A 90 6.06 7.13 -1.90
C GLN A 90 5.29 8.39 -1.49
N ALA A 91 4.13 8.66 -2.10
CA ALA A 91 3.26 9.76 -1.69
C ALA A 91 2.68 9.54 -0.28
N MET A 92 2.29 8.30 0.07
CA MET A 92 1.87 7.95 1.43
C MET A 92 3.00 8.21 2.43
N ILE A 93 4.22 7.73 2.16
CA ILE A 93 5.39 7.94 3.03
C ILE A 93 5.65 9.44 3.25
N ARG A 94 5.66 10.24 2.17
CA ARG A 94 5.84 11.70 2.27
C ARG A 94 4.74 12.36 3.10
N GLY A 95 3.49 11.93 2.94
CA GLY A 95 2.36 12.41 3.74
C GLY A 95 2.54 12.06 5.22
N LEU A 96 2.98 10.84 5.54
CA LEU A 96 3.26 10.41 6.91
C LEU A 96 4.38 11.21 7.57
N GLN A 97 5.48 11.46 6.85
CA GLN A 97 6.60 12.28 7.32
C GLN A 97 6.16 13.73 7.62
N LYS A 98 5.27 14.28 6.80
CA LYS A 98 4.71 15.64 6.98
C LYS A 98 3.52 15.71 7.94
N LYS A 99 3.09 14.59 8.51
CA LYS A 99 1.89 14.49 9.35
C LYS A 99 0.61 14.96 8.64
N ASP A 100 0.56 14.84 7.32
CA ASP A 100 -0.57 15.25 6.50
C ASP A 100 -1.53 14.07 6.29
N ALA A 101 -2.53 13.97 7.15
CA ALA A 101 -3.55 12.93 7.08
C ALA A 101 -4.40 13.01 5.79
N ALA A 102 -4.59 14.20 5.23
CA ALA A 102 -5.36 14.36 3.99
C ALA A 102 -4.58 13.80 2.80
N ALA A 103 -3.29 14.13 2.69
CA ALA A 103 -2.42 13.60 1.66
C ALA A 103 -2.26 12.08 1.74
N VAL A 104 -2.09 11.51 2.94
CA VAL A 104 -2.00 10.04 3.11
C VAL A 104 -3.28 9.35 2.63
N ALA A 105 -4.44 9.90 2.98
CA ALA A 105 -5.72 9.33 2.52
C ALA A 105 -5.88 9.40 1.01
N ALA A 106 -5.55 10.56 0.41
CA ALA A 106 -5.63 10.73 -1.03
C ALA A 106 -4.71 9.76 -1.76
N ALA A 107 -3.48 9.57 -1.27
CA ALA A 107 -2.53 8.63 -1.85
C ALA A 107 -3.02 7.17 -1.76
N VAL A 108 -3.64 6.75 -0.64
CA VAL A 108 -4.25 5.41 -0.53
C VAL A 108 -5.40 5.23 -1.52
N VAL A 109 -6.28 6.23 -1.67
CA VAL A 109 -7.38 6.14 -2.64
C VAL A 109 -6.84 6.04 -4.06
N GLN A 110 -5.85 6.86 -4.42
CA GLN A 110 -5.22 6.84 -5.73
C GLN A 110 -4.56 5.49 -6.06
N ASP A 111 -3.96 4.84 -5.07
CA ASP A 111 -3.36 3.52 -5.20
C ASP A 111 -4.43 2.45 -5.53
N LEU A 112 -5.49 2.41 -4.71
CA LEU A 112 -6.59 1.45 -4.86
C LEU A 112 -7.33 1.61 -6.20
N GLU A 113 -7.65 2.85 -6.59
CA GLU A 113 -8.28 3.14 -7.89
C GLU A 113 -7.38 2.78 -9.08
N GLY A 114 -6.06 2.87 -8.90
CA GLY A 114 -5.08 2.47 -9.91
C GLY A 114 -5.17 0.98 -10.24
N GLY A 115 -5.30 0.14 -9.22
CA GLY A 115 -5.53 -1.30 -9.37
C GLY A 115 -6.92 -1.62 -9.91
N GLU A 116 -7.96 -1.03 -9.33
CA GLU A 116 -9.36 -1.26 -9.72
C GLU A 116 -9.59 -1.05 -11.22
N LYS A 117 -9.13 0.09 -11.76
CA LYS A 117 -9.31 0.46 -13.18
C LYS A 117 -8.69 -0.54 -14.16
N ARG A 118 -7.79 -1.42 -13.69
CA ARG A 118 -7.14 -2.44 -14.50
C ARG A 118 -7.70 -3.84 -14.30
N LEU A 119 -8.28 -4.13 -13.13
CA LEU A 119 -8.97 -5.40 -12.88
C LEU A 119 -10.33 -5.50 -13.55
N LEU A 120 -11.01 -4.37 -13.76
CA LEU A 120 -12.35 -4.30 -14.37
C LEU A 120 -12.32 -4.13 -15.90
N ARG A 121 -11.16 -4.27 -16.54
CA ARG A 121 -11.00 -4.21 -18.01
C ARG A 121 -10.90 -5.62 -18.57
#